data_AF-A0A419W889-F1
#
_entry.id   AF-A0A419W889-F1
#
_cell.length_a   1.000
_cell.length_b   1.000
_cell.length_c   1.000
_cell.angle_alpha   90.00
_cell.angle_beta   90.00
_cell.angle_gamma   90.00
#
_symmetry.space_group_name_H-M   'P 1'
#
loop_
_entity.id
_entity.type
_entity.pdbx_description
1 polymer ?
#
loop_
_entity_poly.entity_id
_entity_poly.type
_entity_poly.pdbx_seq_one_letter_code
_entity_poly.pdbx_strand_id
1 'polypeptide(L)'
;MKKLISGFLLLTVLLTGCKKEDSINTPSIEILDSSQFTQQVFADQTQGESELVFSTTAVWTTSELPDWLSITPDNGSGAGDYTVSISLLVNYTGEDRSASILISCKETTITVNVTQMSVTEDGSVPVDKSANINFPDVLFKQRLLDKSRHSIDTNDDGEISIAEAENYASEINVAGTWDEYYNEEGIKDLTGIAYFKNITELDCAYNNLTSLDVSQNTRLTSLHCYDNNLNTLNIEKNTALIMLYCGSNELISIDLDQNAELAILSCVDNNLSSLDVSDNTALEYLHCEYNKLTTLDVSHNTVLELLNCEGNNLSSFNVSPNFALKSVHCGYNNLSSLDVSQNTALTYLSCDGNNLSSLDVSQNTLLKSLYCVYNNLTSLDVSQNTLLEYLYCFGNNISCIKVASGQTIAHEGKDETASYCEE
;
A
#
# COMPACT_ATOMS: atom_id res chain seq x y z
N MET A 1 -18.65 -3.12 -30.61
CA MET A 1 -19.74 -3.89 -31.24
C MET A 1 -20.80 -2.88 -31.66
N LYS A 2 -20.99 -2.66 -32.97
CA LYS A 2 -21.88 -1.62 -33.53
C LYS A 2 -23.32 -1.85 -33.08
N LYS A 3 -23.98 -0.85 -32.49
CA LYS A 3 -25.44 -0.80 -32.40
C LYS A 3 -25.98 0.38 -33.17
N LEU A 4 -26.65 0.03 -34.27
CA LEU A 4 -27.60 0.84 -35.02
C LEU A 4 -28.69 1.35 -34.06
N ILE A 5 -29.05 2.63 -34.18
CA ILE A 5 -30.41 3.09 -33.91
C ILE A 5 -30.92 3.78 -35.17
N SER A 6 -31.85 3.09 -35.81
CA SER A 6 -32.62 3.51 -36.97
C SER A 6 -33.89 4.20 -36.49
N GLY A 7 -34.21 5.37 -37.05
CA GLY A 7 -35.45 6.09 -36.78
C GLY A 7 -35.69 7.24 -37.76
N PHE A 8 -35.60 6.96 -39.07
CA PHE A 8 -35.99 7.90 -40.12
C PHE A 8 -37.52 7.84 -40.27
N LEU A 9 -38.22 8.94 -39.96
CA LEU A 9 -39.63 9.12 -40.34
C LEU A 9 -39.73 10.36 -41.23
N LEU A 10 -40.09 10.16 -42.49
CA LEU A 10 -40.19 11.18 -43.53
C LEU A 10 -41.65 11.67 -43.66
N LEU A 11 -41.79 13.00 -43.70
CA LEU A 11 -42.76 13.80 -44.47
C LEU A 11 -44.28 13.64 -44.22
N THR A 12 -44.94 14.75 -43.83
CA THR A 12 -45.74 15.59 -44.76
C THR A 12 -46.34 16.78 -44.00
N VAL A 13 -46.00 18.01 -44.40
CA VAL A 13 -46.90 19.17 -44.24
C VAL A 13 -46.92 19.93 -45.57
N LEU A 14 -48.05 19.83 -46.26
CA LEU A 14 -48.44 20.65 -47.40
C LEU A 14 -48.94 21.99 -46.88
N LEU A 15 -48.34 23.11 -47.30
CA LEU A 15 -49.07 24.38 -47.44
C LEU A 15 -48.53 25.15 -48.65
N THR A 16 -49.32 25.12 -49.73
CA THR A 16 -49.27 26.10 -50.82
C THR A 16 -49.96 27.39 -50.40
N GLY A 17 -49.32 28.54 -50.63
CA GLY A 17 -49.98 29.84 -50.49
C GLY A 17 -49.05 31.03 -50.67
N CYS A 18 -48.71 31.37 -51.92
CA CYS A 18 -48.18 32.70 -52.24
C CYS A 18 -49.29 33.75 -52.07
N LYS A 19 -49.12 34.68 -51.12
CA LYS A 19 -49.65 36.05 -51.23
C LYS A 19 -48.79 37.01 -50.44
N LYS A 20 -48.35 38.06 -51.14
CA LYS A 20 -47.56 39.18 -50.66
C LYS A 20 -48.51 40.13 -49.94
N GLU A 21 -48.49 40.11 -48.62
CA GLU A 21 -49.15 41.08 -47.73
C GLU A 21 -48.11 41.57 -46.72
N ASP A 22 -48.16 42.86 -46.42
CA ASP A 22 -47.18 43.62 -45.63
C ASP A 22 -46.66 42.84 -44.42
N SER A 23 -45.40 42.42 -44.47
CA SER A 23 -44.74 41.76 -43.34
C SER A 23 -44.53 42.79 -42.24
N ILE A 24 -45.46 42.84 -41.28
CA ILE A 24 -45.08 43.12 -39.90
C ILE A 24 -43.96 42.12 -39.61
N ASN A 25 -42.72 42.59 -39.53
CA ASN A 25 -41.58 41.76 -39.14
C ASN A 25 -41.83 41.31 -37.70
N THR A 26 -42.62 40.24 -37.53
CA THR A 26 -42.78 39.57 -36.25
C THR A 26 -41.42 39.05 -35.87
N PRO A 27 -40.88 39.47 -34.72
CA PRO A 27 -39.56 39.02 -34.29
C PRO A 27 -39.54 37.50 -34.20
N SER A 28 -38.75 36.88 -35.05
CA SER A 28 -38.53 35.45 -35.16
C SER A 28 -37.07 35.11 -34.85
N ILE A 29 -36.89 33.90 -34.32
CA ILE A 29 -35.64 33.16 -34.33
C ILE A 29 -35.79 32.07 -35.39
N GLU A 30 -34.84 31.98 -36.30
CA GLU A 30 -34.77 30.92 -37.31
C GLU A 30 -33.49 30.12 -37.11
N ILE A 31 -33.59 28.80 -37.18
CA ILE A 31 -32.48 27.90 -36.89
C ILE A 31 -32.03 27.24 -38.18
N LEU A 32 -30.71 27.15 -38.34
CA LEU A 32 -30.08 26.66 -39.55
C LEU A 32 -29.94 25.13 -39.56
N ASP A 33 -29.90 24.48 -38.38
CA ASP A 33 -29.83 23.03 -38.24
C ASP A 33 -30.59 22.51 -37.00
N SER A 34 -31.68 21.77 -37.23
CA SER A 34 -32.47 21.19 -36.13
C SER A 34 -31.79 20.04 -35.39
N SER A 35 -30.69 19.50 -35.90
CA SER A 35 -29.92 18.48 -35.16
C SER A 35 -29.25 19.04 -33.91
N GLN A 36 -29.11 20.37 -33.81
CA GLN A 36 -28.45 21.07 -32.70
C GLN A 36 -29.32 21.25 -31.44
N PHE A 37 -30.60 20.87 -31.49
CA PHE A 37 -31.55 21.05 -30.38
C PHE A 37 -31.36 20.08 -29.20
N THR A 38 -30.58 19.02 -29.40
CA THR A 38 -30.26 18.05 -28.36
C THR A 38 -28.77 17.81 -28.40
N GLN A 39 -28.10 18.05 -27.27
CA GLN A 39 -26.69 17.75 -27.11
C GLN A 39 -26.54 16.73 -25.99
N GLN A 40 -25.80 15.66 -26.27
CA GLN A 40 -25.50 14.63 -25.30
C GLN A 40 -23.98 14.46 -25.16
N VAL A 41 -23.44 14.75 -23.99
CA VAL A 41 -21.99 14.68 -23.74
C VAL A 41 -21.67 13.75 -22.58
N PHE A 42 -20.47 13.18 -22.57
CA PHE A 42 -19.96 12.38 -21.46
C PHE A 42 -19.61 13.24 -20.24
N ALA A 43 -19.49 12.57 -19.10
CA ALA A 43 -19.32 13.23 -17.80
C ALA A 43 -18.07 14.13 -17.71
N ASP A 44 -16.98 13.77 -18.39
CA ASP A 44 -15.69 14.48 -18.41
C ASP A 44 -15.59 15.56 -19.50
N GLN A 45 -16.57 15.67 -20.40
CA GLN A 45 -16.56 16.66 -21.47
C GLN A 45 -17.00 18.04 -20.93
N THR A 46 -16.22 19.07 -21.25
CA THR A 46 -16.43 20.45 -20.78
C THR A 46 -16.99 21.38 -21.85
N GLN A 47 -17.34 20.84 -23.01
CA GLN A 47 -17.89 21.57 -24.16
C GLN A 47 -19.08 20.78 -24.72
N GLY A 48 -20.04 21.49 -25.31
CA GLY A 48 -21.12 20.88 -26.07
C GLY A 48 -20.65 20.13 -27.31
N GLU A 49 -21.49 19.24 -27.86
CA GLU A 49 -21.16 18.43 -29.05
C GLU A 49 -20.95 19.28 -30.31
N SER A 50 -21.62 20.43 -30.39
CA SER A 50 -21.48 21.38 -31.51
C SER A 50 -21.82 22.82 -31.08
N GLU A 51 -21.28 23.79 -31.82
CA GLU A 51 -21.68 25.19 -31.71
C GLU A 51 -23.11 25.37 -32.20
N LEU A 52 -23.92 26.13 -31.48
CA LEU A 52 -25.30 26.43 -31.87
C LEU A 52 -25.29 27.61 -32.83
N VAL A 53 -25.95 27.48 -33.98
CA VAL A 53 -26.04 28.55 -34.98
C VAL A 53 -27.50 28.90 -35.26
N PHE A 54 -27.85 30.16 -35.08
CA PHE A 54 -29.22 30.66 -35.30
C PHE A 54 -29.23 32.12 -35.78
N SER A 55 -30.32 32.51 -36.42
CA SER A 55 -30.55 33.88 -36.89
C SER A 55 -31.67 34.53 -36.08
N THR A 56 -31.51 35.78 -35.69
CA THR A 56 -32.56 36.56 -35.02
C THR A 56 -32.90 37.82 -35.81
N THR A 57 -34.11 38.31 -35.61
CA THR A 57 -34.62 39.55 -36.23
C THR A 57 -34.65 40.74 -35.26
N ALA A 58 -34.27 40.51 -33.99
CA ALA A 58 -34.16 41.52 -32.94
C ALA A 58 -33.16 41.07 -31.86
N VAL A 59 -33.04 41.86 -30.79
CA VAL A 59 -32.32 41.48 -29.57
C VAL A 59 -32.79 40.13 -29.04
N TRP A 60 -31.87 39.34 -28.51
CA TRP A 60 -32.18 38.04 -27.92
C TRP A 60 -31.44 37.85 -26.59
N THR A 61 -31.99 36.99 -25.75
CA THR A 61 -31.45 36.65 -24.42
C THR A 61 -31.63 35.17 -24.13
N THR A 62 -30.80 34.60 -23.26
CA THR A 62 -31.00 33.27 -22.70
C THR A 62 -31.74 33.28 -21.36
N SER A 63 -32.34 32.15 -21.00
CA SER A 63 -32.83 31.90 -19.63
C SER A 63 -31.70 31.84 -18.60
N GLU A 64 -32.06 31.88 -17.32
CA GLU A 64 -31.16 31.45 -16.26
C GLU A 64 -30.76 29.98 -16.48
N LEU A 65 -29.48 29.69 -16.27
CA LEU A 65 -28.88 28.38 -16.46
C LEU A 65 -28.33 27.88 -15.12
N PRO A 66 -28.28 26.55 -14.91
CA PRO A 66 -27.64 26.00 -13.72
C PRO A 66 -26.12 26.24 -13.78
N ASP A 67 -25.46 26.30 -12.63
CA ASP A 67 -24.04 26.66 -12.50
C ASP A 67 -23.06 25.76 -13.30
N TRP A 68 -23.49 24.56 -13.71
CA TRP A 68 -22.69 23.65 -14.51
C TRP A 68 -22.75 23.90 -16.03
N LEU A 69 -23.64 24.77 -16.49
CA LEU A 69 -23.93 25.02 -17.89
C LEU A 69 -23.88 26.52 -18.17
N SER A 70 -23.06 26.92 -19.15
CA SER A 70 -22.99 28.30 -19.61
C SER A 70 -23.01 28.37 -21.13
N ILE A 71 -23.42 29.53 -21.65
CA ILE A 71 -23.49 29.81 -23.08
C ILE A 71 -22.80 31.14 -23.36
N THR A 72 -22.05 31.23 -24.46
CA THR A 72 -21.32 32.47 -24.82
C THR A 72 -21.42 32.74 -26.32
N PRO A 73 -21.86 33.94 -26.73
CA PRO A 73 -22.53 34.95 -25.90
C PRO A 73 -23.85 34.43 -25.32
N ASP A 74 -24.34 35.06 -24.24
CA ASP A 74 -25.63 34.78 -23.58
C ASP A 74 -26.76 35.74 -23.99
N ASN A 75 -26.41 36.77 -24.77
CA ASN A 75 -27.34 37.74 -25.34
C ASN A 75 -26.81 38.32 -26.67
N GLY A 76 -27.71 38.93 -27.43
CA GLY A 76 -27.39 39.65 -28.66
C GLY A 76 -28.11 40.99 -28.77
N SER A 77 -27.40 41.99 -29.29
CA SER A 77 -27.85 43.39 -29.31
C SER A 77 -28.68 43.80 -30.53
N GLY A 78 -28.93 42.89 -31.47
CA GLY A 78 -29.73 43.19 -32.67
C GLY A 78 -30.00 41.98 -33.55
N ALA A 79 -30.59 42.24 -34.71
CA ALA A 79 -30.80 41.22 -35.74
C ALA A 79 -29.47 40.75 -36.34
N GLY A 80 -29.39 39.46 -36.70
CA GLY A 80 -28.21 38.88 -37.35
C GLY A 80 -28.09 37.39 -37.09
N ASP A 81 -27.01 36.82 -37.63
CA ASP A 81 -26.62 35.43 -37.41
C ASP A 81 -25.68 35.37 -36.20
N TYR A 82 -25.95 34.41 -35.31
CA TYR A 82 -25.19 34.18 -34.09
C TYR A 82 -24.70 32.75 -34.05
N THR A 83 -23.43 32.62 -33.65
CA THR A 83 -22.82 31.36 -33.24
C THR A 83 -22.57 31.46 -31.75
N VAL A 84 -23.06 30.50 -30.98
CA VAL A 84 -22.90 30.46 -29.53
C VAL A 84 -22.31 29.12 -29.11
N SER A 85 -21.38 29.16 -28.17
CA SER A 85 -20.69 27.99 -27.63
C SER A 85 -21.28 27.61 -26.29
N ILE A 86 -21.46 26.31 -26.06
CA ILE A 86 -21.89 25.75 -24.76
C ILE A 86 -20.65 25.27 -24.01
N SER A 87 -20.47 25.76 -22.78
CA SER A 87 -19.43 25.31 -21.85
C SER A 87 -20.04 24.62 -20.64
N LEU A 88 -19.43 23.51 -20.24
CA LEU A 88 -19.90 22.60 -19.21
C LEU A 88 -18.85 22.43 -18.12
N LEU A 89 -19.30 22.27 -16.88
CA LEU A 89 -18.46 21.66 -15.83
C LEU A 89 -18.43 20.14 -16.01
N VAL A 90 -17.42 19.48 -15.45
CA VAL A 90 -17.38 18.01 -15.36
C VAL A 90 -18.52 17.53 -14.45
N ASN A 91 -19.09 16.37 -14.74
CA ASN A 91 -20.12 15.72 -13.96
C ASN A 91 -19.54 14.63 -13.04
N TYR A 92 -19.24 15.00 -11.80
CA TYR A 92 -18.70 14.07 -10.79
C TYR A 92 -19.77 13.32 -10.00
N THR A 93 -21.07 13.55 -10.26
CA THR A 93 -22.15 13.13 -9.36
C THR A 93 -22.50 11.65 -9.46
N GLY A 94 -22.07 10.97 -10.54
CA GLY A 94 -22.50 9.61 -10.85
C GLY A 94 -23.95 9.50 -11.33
N GLU A 95 -24.64 10.61 -11.55
CA GLU A 95 -26.02 10.66 -12.07
C GLU A 95 -26.09 11.56 -13.31
N ASP A 96 -26.85 11.14 -14.32
CA ASP A 96 -27.06 11.94 -15.53
C ASP A 96 -27.75 13.26 -15.14
N ARG A 97 -27.28 14.38 -15.72
CA ARG A 97 -27.90 15.70 -15.51
C ARG A 97 -28.37 16.31 -16.81
N SER A 98 -29.43 17.09 -16.77
CA SER A 98 -29.97 17.75 -17.96
C SER A 98 -30.49 19.14 -17.65
N ALA A 99 -30.37 20.05 -18.62
CA ALA A 99 -30.95 21.38 -18.56
C ALA A 99 -31.39 21.84 -19.96
N SER A 100 -32.34 22.78 -19.98
CA SER A 100 -32.86 23.37 -21.21
C SER A 100 -32.45 24.84 -21.29
N ILE A 101 -31.74 25.20 -22.35
CA ILE A 101 -31.40 26.59 -22.68
C ILE A 101 -32.56 27.17 -23.49
N LEU A 102 -33.22 28.19 -22.96
CA LEU A 102 -34.27 28.93 -23.68
C LEU A 102 -33.66 30.19 -24.30
N ILE A 103 -33.54 30.24 -25.62
CA ILE A 103 -33.08 31.44 -26.34
C ILE A 103 -34.32 32.15 -26.87
N SER A 104 -34.54 33.38 -26.42
CA SER A 104 -35.78 34.14 -26.68
C SER A 104 -35.52 35.43 -27.43
N CYS A 105 -36.32 35.69 -28.46
CA CYS A 105 -36.38 36.91 -29.25
C CYS A 105 -37.82 37.40 -29.23
N LYS A 106 -38.13 38.26 -28.26
CA LYS A 106 -39.50 38.67 -27.91
C LYS A 106 -40.40 37.46 -27.60
N GLU A 107 -41.44 37.22 -28.40
CA GLU A 107 -42.42 36.15 -28.19
C GLU A 107 -41.99 34.79 -28.78
N THR A 108 -40.87 34.74 -29.51
CA THR A 108 -40.35 33.51 -30.10
C THR A 108 -39.23 32.97 -29.24
N THR A 109 -39.35 31.72 -28.78
CA THR A 109 -38.35 31.02 -27.98
C THR A 109 -37.98 29.70 -28.63
N ILE A 110 -36.69 29.39 -28.62
CA ILE A 110 -36.17 28.08 -29.01
C ILE A 110 -35.59 27.39 -27.77
N THR A 111 -35.69 26.06 -27.74
CA THR A 111 -35.22 25.25 -26.62
C THR A 111 -34.11 24.33 -27.08
N VAL A 112 -32.94 24.44 -26.46
CA VAL A 112 -31.84 23.48 -26.63
C VAL A 112 -31.72 22.64 -25.36
N ASN A 113 -31.87 21.33 -25.49
CA ASN A 113 -31.71 20.40 -24.37
C ASN A 113 -30.28 19.89 -24.34
N VAL A 114 -29.64 20.02 -23.18
CA VAL A 114 -28.29 19.52 -22.93
C VAL A 114 -28.39 18.43 -21.87
N THR A 115 -27.90 17.23 -22.19
CA THR A 115 -27.76 16.12 -21.25
C THR A 115 -26.28 15.79 -21.10
N GLN A 116 -25.80 15.77 -19.86
CA GLN A 116 -24.45 15.30 -19.55
C GLN A 116 -24.56 13.99 -18.77
N MET A 117 -23.93 12.96 -19.30
CA MET A 117 -23.94 11.62 -18.72
C MET A 117 -23.22 11.60 -17.36
N SER A 118 -23.52 10.58 -16.58
CA SER A 118 -22.89 10.19 -15.31
C SER A 118 -21.51 9.56 -15.47
N VAL A 119 -21.17 9.09 -16.68
CA VAL A 119 -19.94 8.39 -17.00
C VAL A 119 -19.17 9.02 -18.16
N THR A 120 -17.87 8.79 -18.20
CA THR A 120 -16.98 9.06 -19.33
C THR A 120 -17.29 8.12 -20.50
N GLU A 121 -16.62 8.32 -21.64
CA GLU A 121 -16.76 7.46 -22.82
C GLU A 121 -16.38 5.98 -22.54
N ASP A 122 -15.45 5.73 -21.62
CA ASP A 122 -15.04 4.38 -21.23
C ASP A 122 -15.95 3.72 -20.18
N GLY A 123 -16.96 4.47 -19.68
CA GLY A 123 -17.92 4.01 -18.70
C GLY A 123 -17.53 4.22 -17.24
N SER A 124 -16.44 4.93 -16.95
CA SER A 124 -16.05 5.30 -15.57
C SER A 124 -16.76 6.57 -15.09
N VAL A 125 -17.01 6.69 -13.79
CA VAL A 125 -17.52 7.93 -13.18
C VAL A 125 -16.32 8.85 -12.89
N PRO A 126 -16.29 10.10 -13.40
CA PRO A 126 -15.24 11.05 -13.04
C PRO A 126 -15.20 11.29 -11.54
N VAL A 127 -13.99 11.42 -11.00
CA VAL A 127 -13.77 11.74 -9.58
C VAL A 127 -13.29 13.18 -9.46
N ASP A 128 -13.93 13.97 -8.58
CA ASP A 128 -13.45 15.30 -8.25
C ASP A 128 -12.16 15.19 -7.44
N LYS A 129 -11.03 15.35 -8.10
CA LYS A 129 -9.72 15.24 -7.44
C LYS A 129 -9.45 16.38 -6.47
N SER A 130 -10.21 17.48 -6.52
CA SER A 130 -10.11 18.56 -5.54
C SER A 130 -10.88 18.28 -4.25
N ALA A 131 -11.68 17.21 -4.21
CA ALA A 131 -12.41 16.83 -3.01
C ALA A 131 -11.46 16.37 -1.90
N ASN A 132 -11.75 16.81 -0.67
CA ASN A 132 -11.00 16.44 0.52
C ASN A 132 -11.34 15.02 0.97
N ILE A 133 -10.31 14.26 1.32
CA ILE A 133 -10.43 12.90 1.84
C ILE A 133 -10.90 12.98 3.29
N ASN A 134 -11.88 12.14 3.64
CA ASN A 134 -12.31 11.99 5.02
C ASN A 134 -11.40 10.99 5.75
N PHE A 135 -10.73 11.47 6.80
CA PHE A 135 -9.91 10.67 7.72
C PHE A 135 -10.62 10.59 9.08
N PRO A 136 -11.30 9.48 9.40
CA PRO A 136 -12.07 9.35 10.65
C PRO A 136 -11.21 9.46 11.91
N ASP A 137 -9.97 8.96 11.86
CA ASP A 137 -9.00 9.10 12.94
C ASP A 137 -8.32 10.48 12.86
N VAL A 138 -8.60 11.32 13.86
CA VAL A 138 -8.09 12.69 13.92
C VAL A 138 -6.57 12.70 14.06
N LEU A 139 -5.98 11.73 14.79
CA LEU A 139 -4.53 11.67 14.97
C LEU A 139 -3.84 11.24 13.68
N PHE A 140 -4.44 10.32 12.91
CA PHE A 140 -3.94 9.97 11.59
C PHE A 140 -3.90 11.19 10.67
N LYS A 141 -5.00 11.94 10.58
CA LYS A 141 -5.03 13.19 9.79
C LYS A 141 -3.97 14.19 10.26
N GLN A 142 -3.83 14.38 11.57
CA GLN A 142 -2.82 15.29 12.13
C GLN A 142 -1.40 14.89 11.75
N ARG A 143 -1.04 13.60 11.79
CA ARG A 143 0.31 13.14 11.38
C ARG A 143 0.55 13.26 9.88
N LEU A 144 -0.48 13.09 9.05
CA LEU A 144 -0.37 13.35 7.60
C LEU A 144 -0.13 14.84 7.29
N LEU A 145 -0.77 15.74 8.05
CA LEU A 145 -0.63 17.20 7.92
C LEU A 145 0.64 17.76 8.58
N ASP A 146 1.37 16.95 9.37
CA ASP A 146 2.58 17.39 10.05
C ASP A 146 3.71 17.64 9.05
N LYS A 147 4.00 18.91 8.80
CA LYS A 147 5.03 19.38 7.87
C LYS A 147 6.46 19.02 8.26
N SER A 148 6.69 18.60 9.51
CA SER A 148 7.99 18.06 9.91
C SER A 148 8.20 16.62 9.42
N ARG A 149 7.13 15.93 9.04
CA ARG A 149 7.11 14.52 8.59
C ARG A 149 6.87 14.40 7.09
N HIS A 150 5.96 15.21 6.55
CA HIS A 150 5.54 15.10 5.15
C HIS A 150 5.30 16.46 4.49
N SER A 151 5.15 16.45 3.17
CA SER A 151 4.69 17.61 2.39
C SER A 151 3.49 17.21 1.52
N ILE A 152 2.44 16.68 2.17
CA ILE A 152 1.22 16.17 1.53
C ILE A 152 0.24 17.30 1.24
N ASP A 153 -0.09 18.12 2.24
CA ASP A 153 -0.91 19.33 2.09
C ASP A 153 -0.08 20.40 1.37
N THR A 154 -0.28 20.52 0.05
CA THR A 154 0.52 21.38 -0.84
C THR A 154 -0.07 22.76 -1.00
N ASN A 155 -1.36 22.92 -0.74
CA ASN A 155 -2.07 24.18 -0.85
C ASN A 155 -2.21 24.89 0.52
N ASP A 156 -1.78 24.25 1.60
CA ASP A 156 -1.78 24.74 2.99
C ASP A 156 -3.17 25.07 3.52
N ASP A 157 -4.20 24.37 3.05
CA ASP A 157 -5.58 24.59 3.48
C ASP A 157 -5.98 23.79 4.74
N GLY A 158 -5.08 22.93 5.25
CA GLY A 158 -5.30 22.10 6.44
C GLY A 158 -6.14 20.86 6.18
N GLU A 159 -6.41 20.54 4.92
CA GLU A 159 -7.06 19.33 4.44
C GLU A 159 -6.12 18.57 3.51
N ILE A 160 -6.53 17.36 3.10
CA ILE A 160 -5.79 16.59 2.08
C ILE A 160 -6.79 16.21 1.00
N SER A 161 -6.60 16.74 -0.19
CA SER A 161 -7.40 16.41 -1.36
C SER A 161 -6.99 15.07 -1.98
N ILE A 162 -7.88 14.48 -2.77
CA ILE A 162 -7.57 13.28 -3.58
C ILE A 162 -6.36 13.54 -4.49
N ALA A 163 -6.27 14.73 -5.09
CA ALA A 163 -5.14 15.12 -5.93
C ALA A 163 -3.81 15.09 -5.17
N GLU A 164 -3.79 15.63 -3.95
CA GLU A 164 -2.58 15.64 -3.11
C GLU A 164 -2.13 14.25 -2.73
N ALA A 165 -3.05 13.40 -2.26
CA ALA A 165 -2.74 12.02 -1.90
C ALA A 165 -2.26 11.19 -3.11
N GLU A 166 -2.90 11.33 -4.28
CA GLU A 166 -2.49 10.62 -5.50
C GLU A 166 -1.15 11.12 -6.06
N ASN A 167 -0.84 12.40 -5.90
CA ASN A 167 0.43 12.98 -6.36
C ASN A 167 1.59 12.70 -5.39
N TYR A 168 1.30 12.42 -4.12
CA TYR A 168 2.32 12.10 -3.13
C TYR A 168 2.95 10.73 -3.41
N ALA A 169 4.26 10.75 -3.69
CA ALA A 169 5.03 9.59 -4.15
C ALA A 169 6.33 9.44 -3.35
N SER A 170 6.22 9.45 -2.02
CA SER A 170 7.32 9.31 -1.07
C SER A 170 6.90 8.41 0.09
N GLU A 171 7.76 8.29 1.11
CA GLU A 171 7.43 7.64 2.38
C GLU A 171 6.31 8.37 3.14
N ILE A 172 5.45 7.59 3.78
CA ILE A 172 4.52 8.08 4.81
C ILE A 172 4.95 7.48 6.14
N ASN A 173 5.40 8.32 7.05
CA ASN A 173 5.65 7.96 8.43
C ASN A 173 4.57 8.57 9.34
N VAL A 174 3.66 7.72 9.79
CA VAL A 174 2.66 8.02 10.83
C VAL A 174 2.89 7.17 12.09
N ALA A 175 4.11 6.68 12.31
CA ALA A 175 4.47 5.95 13.52
C ALA A 175 4.21 6.79 14.79
N GLY A 176 3.76 6.11 15.84
CA GLY A 176 3.70 6.69 17.17
C GLY A 176 5.06 6.77 17.84
N THR A 177 5.06 7.22 19.08
CA THR A 177 6.27 7.29 19.90
C THR A 177 6.31 6.11 20.86
N TRP A 178 7.45 5.42 20.89
CA TRP A 178 7.75 4.49 21.97
C TRP A 178 8.10 5.29 23.23
N ASP A 179 7.10 5.60 24.06
CA ASP A 179 7.31 6.17 25.39
C ASP A 179 6.67 5.24 26.44
N GLU A 180 7.53 4.53 27.18
CA GLU A 180 7.15 3.59 28.24
C GLU A 180 6.32 4.25 29.36
N TYR A 181 6.35 5.59 29.49
CA TYR A 181 5.70 6.35 30.55
C TYR A 181 4.45 7.12 30.10
N TYR A 182 4.29 7.38 28.79
CA TYR A 182 3.17 8.13 28.24
C TYR A 182 2.43 7.28 27.20
N ASN A 183 1.33 6.65 27.64
CA ASN A 183 0.33 6.11 26.72
C ASN A 183 -0.37 7.28 26.01
N GLU A 184 0.22 7.80 24.94
CA GLU A 184 -0.57 8.55 23.97
C GLU A 184 -1.56 7.59 23.31
N GLU A 185 -2.79 8.06 23.07
CA GLU A 185 -3.74 7.29 22.27
C GLU A 185 -3.21 7.18 20.83
N GLY A 186 -2.54 6.08 20.50
CA GLY A 186 -2.06 5.80 19.14
C GLY A 186 -3.20 5.70 18.12
N ILE A 187 -2.86 5.81 16.84
CA ILE A 187 -3.80 5.73 15.72
C ILE A 187 -4.53 4.38 15.74
N LYS A 188 -5.84 4.39 15.53
CA LYS A 188 -6.68 3.18 15.53
C LYS A 188 -7.21 2.83 14.14
N ASP A 189 -7.26 3.81 13.23
CA ASP A 189 -7.84 3.66 11.90
C ASP A 189 -7.05 4.46 10.84
N LEU A 190 -6.54 3.78 9.81
CA LEU A 190 -5.86 4.39 8.66
C LEU A 190 -6.78 4.62 7.46
N THR A 191 -8.10 4.62 7.65
CA THR A 191 -9.05 4.95 6.58
C THR A 191 -8.64 6.27 5.91
N GLY A 192 -8.44 6.19 4.59
CA GLY A 192 -7.86 7.27 3.77
C GLY A 192 -6.49 6.90 3.17
N ILE A 193 -5.75 5.94 3.73
CA ILE A 193 -4.44 5.51 3.20
C ILE A 193 -4.52 4.96 1.76
N ALA A 194 -5.68 4.42 1.39
CA ALA A 194 -5.96 3.87 0.05
C ALA A 194 -5.85 4.90 -1.10
N TYR A 195 -5.93 6.21 -0.80
CA TYR A 195 -5.76 7.27 -1.80
C TYR A 195 -4.28 7.52 -2.16
N PHE A 196 -3.35 7.11 -1.29
CA PHE A 196 -1.91 7.29 -1.47
C PHE A 196 -1.29 6.17 -2.32
N LYS A 197 -1.74 6.05 -3.57
CA LYS A 197 -1.39 4.93 -4.48
C LYS A 197 0.09 4.87 -4.88
N ASN A 198 0.81 5.99 -4.72
CA ASN A 198 2.17 6.15 -5.22
C ASN A 198 3.27 6.06 -4.15
N ILE A 199 2.91 5.80 -2.90
CA ILE A 199 3.87 5.65 -1.82
C ILE A 199 4.65 4.34 -1.96
N THR A 200 5.93 4.40 -1.58
CA THR A 200 6.83 3.24 -1.58
C THR A 200 7.12 2.72 -0.18
N GLU A 201 6.83 3.52 0.84
CA GLU A 201 7.04 3.16 2.23
C GLU A 201 5.89 3.67 3.10
N LEU A 202 5.42 2.81 3.99
CA LEU A 202 4.46 3.15 5.04
C LEU A 202 5.03 2.68 6.38
N ASP A 203 5.28 3.65 7.27
CA ASP A 203 5.58 3.40 8.67
C ASP A 203 4.39 3.84 9.53
N CYS A 204 3.69 2.86 10.08
CA CYS A 204 2.59 3.02 11.02
C CYS A 204 2.85 2.27 12.34
N ALA A 205 4.11 2.06 12.69
CA ALA A 205 4.50 1.37 13.91
C ALA A 205 4.09 2.12 15.19
N TYR A 206 4.10 1.43 16.33
CA TYR A 206 3.79 2.02 17.65
C TYR A 206 2.41 2.70 17.69
N ASN A 207 1.37 2.00 17.24
CA ASN A 207 0.00 2.48 17.21
C ASN A 207 -0.96 1.43 17.80
N ASN A 208 -2.27 1.67 17.72
CA ASN A 208 -3.30 0.78 18.25
C ASN A 208 -4.18 0.23 17.12
N LEU A 209 -3.58 -0.08 15.97
CA LEU A 209 -4.30 -0.59 14.80
C LEU A 209 -4.77 -2.02 15.07
N THR A 210 -6.06 -2.26 14.88
CA THR A 210 -6.65 -3.61 14.89
C THR A 210 -6.85 -4.19 13.48
N SER A 211 -6.77 -3.33 12.47
CA SER A 211 -6.81 -3.69 11.05
C SER A 211 -5.94 -2.74 10.24
N LEU A 212 -5.38 -3.25 9.14
CA LEU A 212 -4.59 -2.47 8.19
C LEU A 212 -4.94 -2.91 6.77
N ASP A 213 -5.52 -2.00 5.97
CA ASP A 213 -5.78 -2.22 4.55
C ASP A 213 -4.82 -1.39 3.72
N VAL A 214 -3.84 -2.07 3.12
CA VAL A 214 -2.84 -1.49 2.20
C VAL A 214 -3.02 -1.99 0.77
N SER A 215 -4.21 -2.54 0.43
CA SER A 215 -4.47 -3.19 -0.86
C SER A 215 -4.37 -2.25 -2.07
N GLN A 216 -4.54 -0.94 -1.87
CA GLN A 216 -4.39 0.08 -2.91
C GLN A 216 -2.97 0.68 -2.97
N ASN A 217 -2.13 0.44 -1.96
CA ASN A 217 -0.75 0.91 -1.89
C ASN A 217 0.19 -0.11 -2.55
N THR A 218 -0.12 -0.50 -3.80
CA THR A 218 0.52 -1.61 -4.52
C THR A 218 1.98 -1.35 -4.89
N ARG A 219 2.47 -0.12 -4.69
CA ARG A 219 3.86 0.29 -4.92
C ARG A 219 4.72 0.23 -3.66
N LEU A 220 4.19 -0.20 -2.52
CA LEU A 220 4.96 -0.39 -1.29
C LEU A 220 6.10 -1.39 -1.49
N THR A 221 7.30 -0.93 -1.17
CA THR A 221 8.53 -1.73 -1.06
C THR A 221 8.93 -1.96 0.40
N SER A 222 8.47 -1.09 1.30
CA SER A 222 8.69 -1.23 2.75
C SER A 222 7.39 -1.01 3.53
N LEU A 223 7.10 -1.90 4.46
CA LEU A 223 5.96 -1.77 5.37
C LEU A 223 6.40 -2.02 6.81
N HIS A 224 6.23 -1.00 7.65
CA HIS A 224 6.45 -1.06 9.09
C HIS A 224 5.11 -0.91 9.82
N CYS A 225 4.61 -2.02 10.37
CA CYS A 225 3.36 -2.07 11.14
C CYS A 225 3.53 -2.77 12.49
N TYR A 226 4.77 -2.82 12.98
CA TYR A 226 5.11 -3.45 14.26
C TYR A 226 4.59 -2.64 15.46
N ASP A 227 4.46 -3.28 16.62
CA ASP A 227 3.89 -2.69 17.84
C ASP A 227 2.47 -2.11 17.58
N ASN A 228 1.55 -3.01 17.22
CA ASN A 228 0.13 -2.75 16.99
C ASN A 228 -0.72 -3.92 17.55
N ASN A 229 -2.01 -3.96 17.25
CA ASN A 229 -2.94 -5.03 17.68
C ASN A 229 -3.52 -5.80 16.48
N LEU A 230 -2.74 -5.99 15.41
CA LEU A 230 -3.19 -6.67 14.21
C LEU A 230 -3.32 -8.17 14.47
N ASN A 231 -4.51 -8.73 14.25
CA ASN A 231 -4.75 -10.17 14.28
C ASN A 231 -4.56 -10.85 12.92
N THR A 232 -4.61 -10.05 11.85
CA THR A 232 -4.47 -10.45 10.45
C THR A 232 -3.78 -9.32 9.70
N LEU A 233 -3.04 -9.68 8.66
CA LEU A 233 -2.38 -8.75 7.76
C LEU A 233 -2.48 -9.31 6.33
N ASN A 234 -3.16 -8.58 5.45
CA ASN A 234 -3.26 -8.95 4.04
C ASN A 234 -2.35 -8.05 3.20
N ILE A 235 -1.36 -8.68 2.56
CA ILE A 235 -0.38 -8.02 1.69
C ILE A 235 -0.31 -8.65 0.30
N GLU A 236 -1.35 -9.38 -0.12
CA GLU A 236 -1.43 -10.08 -1.41
C GLU A 236 -1.21 -9.12 -2.60
N LYS A 237 -1.64 -7.86 -2.47
CA LYS A 237 -1.51 -6.84 -3.52
C LYS A 237 -0.20 -6.06 -3.48
N ASN A 238 0.59 -6.22 -2.42
CA ASN A 238 1.84 -5.50 -2.22
C ASN A 238 3.02 -6.35 -2.70
N THR A 239 2.95 -6.80 -3.96
CA THR A 239 3.89 -7.76 -4.56
C THR A 239 5.30 -7.22 -4.75
N ALA A 240 5.48 -5.90 -4.60
CA ALA A 240 6.76 -5.21 -4.66
C ALA A 240 7.47 -5.10 -3.29
N LEU A 241 6.90 -5.66 -2.21
CA LEU A 241 7.49 -5.60 -0.87
C LEU A 241 8.86 -6.30 -0.84
N ILE A 242 9.85 -5.56 -0.33
CA ILE A 242 11.22 -6.01 -0.06
C ILE A 242 11.43 -6.16 1.45
N MET A 243 10.82 -5.27 2.23
CA MET A 243 10.96 -5.24 3.69
C MET A 243 9.59 -5.25 4.36
N LEU A 244 9.40 -6.19 5.28
CA LEU A 244 8.19 -6.29 6.09
C LEU A 244 8.55 -6.41 7.57
N TYR A 245 8.12 -5.43 8.35
CA TYR A 245 8.24 -5.40 9.80
C TYR A 245 6.85 -5.39 10.43
N CYS A 246 6.35 -6.56 10.82
CA CYS A 246 5.03 -6.77 11.42
C CYS A 246 5.12 -7.45 12.80
N GLY A 247 6.23 -7.23 13.52
CA GLY A 247 6.45 -7.79 14.86
C GLY A 247 5.55 -7.15 15.94
N SER A 248 5.53 -7.72 17.15
CA SER A 248 4.75 -7.23 18.29
C SER A 248 3.29 -6.95 17.92
N ASN A 249 2.62 -7.98 17.43
CA ASN A 249 1.22 -7.97 17.01
C ASN A 249 0.52 -9.23 17.52
N GLU A 250 -0.72 -9.47 17.07
CA GLU A 250 -1.50 -10.64 17.46
C GLU A 250 -1.69 -11.64 16.30
N LEU A 251 -0.81 -11.62 15.29
CA LEU A 251 -0.96 -12.42 14.07
C LEU A 251 -0.92 -13.92 14.39
N ILE A 252 -1.91 -14.66 13.90
CA ILE A 252 -1.99 -16.13 14.04
C ILE A 252 -1.43 -16.84 12.80
N SER A 253 -1.48 -16.15 11.66
CA SER A 253 -0.95 -16.58 10.37
C SER A 253 -0.57 -15.36 9.54
N ILE A 254 0.35 -15.55 8.60
CA ILE A 254 0.68 -14.58 7.56
C ILE A 254 0.87 -15.32 6.24
N ASP A 255 0.29 -14.78 5.17
CA ASP A 255 0.41 -15.30 3.81
C ASP A 255 1.43 -14.44 3.05
N LEU A 256 2.45 -15.09 2.49
CA LEU A 256 3.61 -14.46 1.85
C LEU A 256 3.79 -14.91 0.40
N ASP A 257 2.87 -15.69 -0.16
CA ASP A 257 3.00 -16.38 -1.45
C ASP A 257 3.15 -15.41 -2.63
N GLN A 258 2.67 -14.17 -2.48
CA GLN A 258 2.74 -13.14 -3.52
C GLN A 258 3.91 -12.16 -3.33
N ASN A 259 4.73 -12.35 -2.30
CA ASN A 259 5.79 -11.41 -1.90
C ASN A 259 7.19 -12.00 -2.17
N ALA A 260 7.41 -12.50 -3.40
CA ALA A 260 8.64 -13.19 -3.80
C ALA A 260 9.92 -12.34 -3.70
N GLU A 261 9.78 -11.01 -3.71
CA GLU A 261 10.88 -10.03 -3.61
C GLU A 261 11.29 -9.72 -2.15
N LEU A 262 10.64 -10.32 -1.14
CA LEU A 262 10.99 -10.08 0.27
C LEU A 262 12.42 -10.50 0.57
N ALA A 263 13.25 -9.52 0.95
CA ALA A 263 14.61 -9.70 1.43
C ALA A 263 14.69 -9.66 2.96
N ILE A 264 13.79 -8.94 3.62
CA ILE A 264 13.72 -8.83 5.08
C ILE A 264 12.30 -9.12 5.56
N LEU A 265 12.18 -10.11 6.45
CA LEU A 265 10.96 -10.41 7.17
C LEU A 265 11.22 -10.36 8.68
N SER A 266 10.48 -9.50 9.38
CA SER A 266 10.40 -9.48 10.83
C SER A 266 8.95 -9.63 11.28
N CYS A 267 8.63 -10.81 11.81
CA CYS A 267 7.33 -11.17 12.39
C CYS A 267 7.47 -11.60 13.86
N VAL A 268 8.45 -11.00 14.55
CA VAL A 268 8.78 -11.20 15.97
C VAL A 268 7.56 -11.02 16.87
N ASP A 269 7.49 -11.77 17.96
CA ASP A 269 6.48 -11.59 19.02
C ASP A 269 5.05 -11.53 18.46
N ASN A 270 4.63 -12.67 17.90
CA ASN A 270 3.30 -12.90 17.35
C ASN A 270 2.78 -14.26 17.84
N ASN A 271 1.63 -14.69 17.33
CA ASN A 271 1.00 -15.96 17.66
C ASN A 271 1.12 -17.00 16.54
N LEU A 272 2.13 -16.89 15.65
CA LEU A 272 2.27 -17.75 14.47
C LEU A 272 2.52 -19.21 14.89
N SER A 273 1.67 -20.11 14.42
CA SER A 273 1.84 -21.56 14.63
C SER A 273 2.57 -22.26 13.47
N SER A 274 2.58 -21.62 12.31
CA SER A 274 3.32 -22.00 11.10
C SER A 274 3.78 -20.74 10.38
N LEU A 275 4.88 -20.86 9.64
CA LEU A 275 5.42 -19.82 8.78
C LEU A 275 5.93 -20.50 7.51
N ASP A 276 5.31 -20.19 6.38
CA ASP A 276 5.77 -20.64 5.06
C ASP A 276 6.54 -19.48 4.41
N VAL A 277 7.79 -19.76 4.05
CA VAL A 277 8.70 -18.81 3.38
C VAL A 277 9.29 -19.42 2.10
N SER A 278 8.66 -20.48 1.59
CA SER A 278 9.21 -21.27 0.47
C SER A 278 9.29 -20.48 -0.85
N ASP A 279 8.35 -19.56 -1.08
CA ASP A 279 8.33 -18.69 -2.26
C ASP A 279 9.21 -17.43 -2.10
N ASN A 280 9.64 -17.09 -0.89
CA ASN A 280 10.47 -15.90 -0.60
C ASN A 280 11.96 -16.21 -0.78
N THR A 281 12.34 -16.66 -1.98
CA THR A 281 13.73 -17.11 -2.28
C THR A 281 14.79 -16.02 -2.19
N ALA A 282 14.39 -14.74 -2.19
CA ALA A 282 15.25 -13.58 -2.00
C ALA A 282 15.55 -13.25 -0.52
N LEU A 283 14.99 -13.99 0.45
CA LEU A 283 15.07 -13.66 1.87
C LEU A 283 16.51 -13.77 2.41
N GLU A 284 17.05 -12.64 2.86
CA GLU A 284 18.40 -12.49 3.43
C GLU A 284 18.36 -12.47 4.96
N TYR A 285 17.29 -11.88 5.54
CA TYR A 285 17.11 -11.72 6.98
C TYR A 285 15.72 -12.21 7.42
N LEU A 286 15.70 -13.21 8.30
CA LEU A 286 14.46 -13.74 8.87
C LEU A 286 14.48 -13.63 10.40
N HIS A 287 13.56 -12.83 10.92
CA HIS A 287 13.27 -12.68 12.35
C HIS A 287 11.85 -13.20 12.63
N CYS A 288 11.76 -14.37 13.24
CA CYS A 288 10.50 -15.01 13.63
C CYS A 288 10.54 -15.50 15.09
N GLU A 289 11.37 -14.86 15.93
CA GLU A 289 11.47 -15.16 17.35
C GLU A 289 10.17 -14.87 18.11
N TYR A 290 10.02 -15.54 19.25
CA TYR A 290 8.87 -15.42 20.15
C TYR A 290 7.52 -15.65 19.46
N ASN A 291 7.42 -16.79 18.76
CA ASN A 291 6.19 -17.27 18.15
C ASN A 291 5.82 -18.66 18.72
N LYS A 292 4.93 -19.39 18.06
CA LYS A 292 4.47 -20.73 18.45
C LYS A 292 4.86 -21.80 17.42
N LEU A 293 5.90 -21.54 16.63
CA LEU A 293 6.32 -22.43 15.54
C LEU A 293 6.78 -23.78 16.09
N THR A 294 6.28 -24.87 15.49
CA THR A 294 6.72 -26.24 15.82
C THR A 294 7.66 -26.83 14.77
N THR A 295 7.63 -26.27 13.56
CA THR A 295 8.52 -26.54 12.43
C THR A 295 8.84 -25.23 11.72
N LEU A 296 10.02 -25.15 11.12
CA LEU A 296 10.42 -24.06 10.25
C LEU A 296 11.28 -24.64 9.12
N ASP A 297 10.82 -24.50 7.88
CA ASP A 297 11.55 -24.92 6.69
C ASP A 297 12.11 -23.68 5.99
N VAL A 298 13.43 -23.59 5.93
CA VAL A 298 14.18 -22.52 5.25
C VAL A 298 14.99 -23.04 4.07
N SER A 299 14.68 -24.25 3.58
CA SER A 299 15.48 -24.94 2.56
C SER A 299 15.52 -24.22 1.21
N HIS A 300 14.52 -23.38 0.91
CA HIS A 300 14.44 -22.59 -0.33
C HIS A 300 15.13 -21.22 -0.20
N ASN A 301 15.35 -20.73 1.03
CA ASN A 301 15.97 -19.43 1.31
C ASN A 301 17.50 -19.54 1.33
N THR A 302 18.09 -19.99 0.22
CA THR A 302 19.52 -20.34 0.15
C THR A 302 20.48 -19.15 0.30
N VAL A 303 19.97 -17.93 0.14
CA VAL A 303 20.73 -16.67 0.31
C VAL A 303 20.66 -16.11 1.74
N LEU A 304 19.96 -16.77 2.66
CA LEU A 304 19.74 -16.32 4.03
C LEU A 304 21.09 -16.12 4.77
N GLU A 305 21.31 -14.91 5.27
CA GLU A 305 22.51 -14.53 6.02
C GLU A 305 22.28 -14.50 7.53
N LEU A 306 21.05 -14.17 7.96
CA LEU A 306 20.66 -14.13 9.36
C LEU A 306 19.33 -14.85 9.55
N LEU A 307 19.32 -15.74 10.55
CA LEU A 307 18.12 -16.44 10.97
C LEU A 307 17.96 -16.34 12.49
N ASN A 308 16.89 -15.68 12.94
CA ASN A 308 16.44 -15.70 14.32
C ASN A 308 15.08 -16.40 14.43
N CYS A 309 15.08 -17.55 15.09
CA CYS A 309 13.90 -18.34 15.43
C CYS A 309 13.83 -18.66 16.93
N GLU A 310 14.49 -17.85 17.76
CA GLU A 310 14.53 -17.99 19.21
C GLU A 310 13.11 -18.03 19.83
N GLY A 311 12.93 -18.77 20.93
CA GLY A 311 11.68 -18.70 21.70
C GLY A 311 10.48 -19.28 20.96
N ASN A 312 10.70 -20.37 20.22
CA ASN A 312 9.66 -21.14 19.54
C ASN A 312 9.57 -22.56 20.15
N ASN A 313 8.81 -23.46 19.52
CA ASN A 313 8.64 -24.85 19.95
C ASN A 313 9.28 -25.85 18.98
N LEU A 314 10.35 -25.46 18.26
CA LEU A 314 10.99 -26.30 17.25
C LEU A 314 11.62 -27.54 17.89
N SER A 315 11.32 -28.72 17.35
CA SER A 315 11.91 -30.00 17.79
C SER A 315 13.02 -30.51 16.87
N SER A 316 13.03 -30.03 15.63
CA SER A 316 14.04 -30.26 14.61
C SER A 316 14.28 -28.98 13.83
N PHE A 317 15.52 -28.76 13.39
CA PHE A 317 15.89 -27.57 12.65
C PHE A 317 17.00 -27.91 11.66
N ASN A 318 16.74 -27.69 10.37
CA ASN A 318 17.66 -28.03 9.29
C ASN A 318 18.07 -26.76 8.54
N VAL A 319 19.33 -26.37 8.69
CA VAL A 319 19.95 -25.21 8.02
C VAL A 319 21.03 -25.62 7.02
N SER A 320 21.13 -26.91 6.70
CA SER A 320 22.15 -27.42 5.77
C SER A 320 22.11 -26.82 4.36
N PRO A 321 20.97 -26.38 3.79
CA PRO A 321 20.93 -25.70 2.49
C PRO A 321 21.40 -24.23 2.54
N ASN A 322 21.48 -23.61 3.72
CA ASN A 322 21.67 -22.17 3.89
C ASN A 322 23.16 -21.83 4.06
N PHE A 323 23.96 -22.07 3.03
CA PHE A 323 25.43 -21.91 3.06
C PHE A 323 25.89 -20.48 3.37
N ALA A 324 25.04 -19.48 3.11
CA ALA A 324 25.33 -18.07 3.34
C ALA A 324 25.16 -17.60 4.79
N LEU A 325 24.61 -18.44 5.69
CA LEU A 325 24.33 -18.05 7.08
C LEU A 325 25.59 -17.58 7.82
N LYS A 326 25.52 -16.36 8.35
CA LYS A 326 26.53 -15.70 9.17
C LYS A 326 26.13 -15.63 10.63
N SER A 327 24.82 -15.58 10.91
CA SER A 327 24.26 -15.55 12.27
C SER A 327 23.04 -16.47 12.40
N VAL A 328 23.05 -17.34 13.40
CA VAL A 328 21.93 -18.22 13.74
C VAL A 328 21.60 -18.07 15.21
N HIS A 329 20.33 -17.75 15.49
CA HIS A 329 19.74 -17.69 16.81
C HIS A 329 18.57 -18.68 16.84
N CYS A 330 18.78 -19.84 17.46
CA CYS A 330 17.77 -20.88 17.63
C CYS A 330 17.61 -21.26 19.10
N GLY A 331 17.90 -20.31 20.00
CA GLY A 331 17.77 -20.48 21.44
C GLY A 331 16.32 -20.73 21.88
N TYR A 332 16.14 -21.22 23.10
CA TYR A 332 14.85 -21.43 23.75
C TYR A 332 13.84 -22.17 22.86
N ASN A 333 14.28 -23.33 22.35
CA ASN A 333 13.48 -24.26 21.56
C ASN A 333 13.56 -25.66 22.20
N ASN A 334 13.06 -26.69 21.50
CA ASN A 334 13.07 -28.08 21.97
C ASN A 334 14.06 -28.96 21.18
N LEU A 335 15.13 -28.38 20.61
CA LEU A 335 16.05 -29.11 19.74
C LEU A 335 16.86 -30.15 20.52
N SER A 336 16.91 -31.38 20.02
CA SER A 336 17.73 -32.46 20.56
C SER A 336 19.06 -32.66 19.82
N SER A 337 19.15 -32.11 18.61
CA SER A 337 20.34 -32.09 17.76
C SER A 337 20.34 -30.83 16.89
N LEU A 338 21.52 -30.38 16.52
CA LEU A 338 21.73 -29.24 15.63
C LEU A 338 22.94 -29.53 14.75
N ASP A 339 22.75 -29.52 13.43
CA ASP A 339 23.82 -29.68 12.44
C ASP A 339 24.04 -28.33 11.74
N VAL A 340 25.22 -27.75 11.98
CA VAL A 340 25.69 -26.49 11.38
C VAL A 340 26.92 -26.72 10.49
N SER A 341 27.22 -27.98 10.13
CA SER A 341 28.45 -28.35 9.42
C SER A 341 28.57 -27.73 8.03
N GLN A 342 27.45 -27.42 7.38
CA GLN A 342 27.41 -26.78 6.06
C GLN A 342 27.49 -25.25 6.13
N ASN A 343 27.22 -24.65 7.29
CA ASN A 343 27.19 -23.19 7.48
C ASN A 343 28.60 -22.66 7.79
N THR A 344 29.54 -22.90 6.89
CA THR A 344 30.97 -22.57 7.09
C THR A 344 31.26 -21.06 7.19
N ALA A 345 30.31 -20.22 6.75
CA ALA A 345 30.35 -18.76 6.89
C ALA A 345 29.91 -18.25 8.28
N LEU A 346 29.46 -19.14 9.18
CA LEU A 346 28.88 -18.78 10.46
C LEU A 346 29.90 -18.08 11.37
N THR A 347 29.53 -16.90 11.85
CA THR A 347 30.33 -16.08 12.79
C THR A 347 29.69 -15.98 14.17
N TYR A 348 28.37 -16.19 14.25
CA TYR A 348 27.60 -16.15 15.49
C TYR A 348 26.63 -17.33 15.54
N LEU A 349 26.66 -18.07 16.66
CA LEU A 349 25.71 -19.13 16.96
C LEU A 349 25.18 -18.99 18.39
N SER A 350 23.86 -18.84 18.52
CA SER A 350 23.14 -19.04 19.79
C SER A 350 22.16 -20.20 19.64
N CYS A 351 22.35 -21.22 20.46
CA CYS A 351 21.48 -22.39 20.60
C CYS A 351 21.15 -22.65 22.08
N ASP A 352 21.08 -21.59 22.87
CA ASP A 352 20.83 -21.64 24.32
C ASP A 352 19.48 -22.28 24.64
N GLY A 353 19.31 -22.84 25.84
CA GLY A 353 17.99 -23.29 26.32
C GLY A 353 17.34 -24.35 25.42
N ASN A 354 18.13 -25.32 24.95
CA ASN A 354 17.66 -26.46 24.14
C ASN A 354 17.97 -27.78 24.88
N ASN A 355 17.76 -28.92 24.22
CA ASN A 355 18.01 -30.26 24.76
C ASN A 355 19.23 -30.93 24.09
N LEU A 356 20.20 -30.18 23.58
CA LEU A 356 21.35 -30.71 22.84
C LEU A 356 22.24 -31.56 23.75
N SER A 357 22.55 -32.79 23.33
CA SER A 357 23.48 -33.69 24.04
C SER A 357 24.90 -33.64 23.49
N SER A 358 25.05 -33.14 22.27
CA SER A 358 26.31 -32.90 21.57
C SER A 358 26.16 -31.70 20.63
N LEU A 359 27.25 -30.99 20.39
CA LEU A 359 27.33 -29.90 19.44
C LEU A 359 28.68 -29.97 18.72
N ASP A 360 28.64 -30.11 17.39
CA ASP A 360 29.83 -30.08 16.55
C ASP A 360 29.89 -28.74 15.80
N VAL A 361 30.91 -27.96 16.11
CA VAL A 361 31.19 -26.65 15.47
C VAL A 361 32.53 -26.66 14.72
N SER A 362 33.08 -27.85 14.45
CA SER A 362 34.42 -28.00 13.86
C SER A 362 34.55 -27.40 12.46
N GLN A 363 33.45 -27.33 11.70
CA GLN A 363 33.43 -26.74 10.35
C GLN A 363 33.20 -25.22 10.35
N ASN A 364 32.77 -24.65 11.48
CA ASN A 364 32.47 -23.22 11.59
C ASN A 364 33.74 -22.45 12.01
N THR A 365 34.81 -22.56 11.23
CA THR A 365 36.14 -22.01 11.60
C THR A 365 36.16 -20.48 11.71
N LEU A 366 35.13 -19.79 11.18
CA LEU A 366 34.94 -18.35 11.29
C LEU A 366 34.14 -17.90 12.53
N LEU A 367 33.71 -18.84 13.38
CA LEU A 367 32.88 -18.56 14.55
C LEU A 367 33.63 -17.67 15.55
N LYS A 368 32.99 -16.55 15.90
CA LYS A 368 33.48 -15.56 16.88
C LYS A 368 32.70 -15.59 18.19
N SER A 369 31.42 -15.96 18.12
CA SER A 369 30.54 -16.03 19.28
C SER A 369 29.77 -17.33 19.30
N LEU A 370 29.87 -18.06 20.42
CA LEU A 370 29.12 -19.29 20.68
C LEU A 370 28.40 -19.20 22.03
N TYR A 371 27.08 -19.27 21.96
CA TYR A 371 26.19 -19.37 23.12
C TYR A 371 25.45 -20.71 23.04
N CYS A 372 25.76 -21.62 23.95
CA CYS A 372 25.14 -22.94 24.06
C CYS A 372 24.75 -23.26 25.51
N VAL A 373 24.41 -22.21 26.27
CA VAL A 373 23.99 -22.23 27.66
C VAL A 373 22.74 -23.08 27.84
N TYR A 374 22.56 -23.71 29.00
CA TYR A 374 21.35 -24.47 29.35
C TYR A 374 20.99 -25.53 28.30
N ASN A 375 21.93 -26.47 28.09
CA ASN A 375 21.76 -27.66 27.27
C ASN A 375 22.19 -28.91 28.08
N ASN A 376 22.29 -30.07 27.42
CA ASN A 376 22.72 -31.34 28.03
C ASN A 376 24.12 -31.78 27.54
N LEU A 377 24.98 -30.84 27.14
CA LEU A 377 26.31 -31.15 26.60
C LEU A 377 27.21 -31.77 27.67
N THR A 378 28.00 -32.78 27.30
CA THR A 378 28.95 -33.47 28.21
C THR A 378 30.42 -33.16 27.90
N SER A 379 30.68 -32.72 26.68
CA SER A 379 31.96 -32.23 26.18
C SER A 379 31.69 -31.17 25.12
N LEU A 380 32.65 -30.28 24.91
CA LEU A 380 32.59 -29.28 23.86
C LEU A 380 33.98 -29.14 23.23
N ASP A 381 34.09 -29.31 21.91
CA ASP A 381 35.34 -29.09 21.19
C ASP A 381 35.23 -27.81 20.36
N VAL A 382 36.02 -26.80 20.73
CA VAL A 382 36.15 -25.52 20.03
C VAL A 382 37.56 -25.29 19.50
N SER A 383 38.36 -26.36 19.39
CA SER A 383 39.75 -26.28 18.93
C SER A 383 39.90 -25.80 17.48
N GLN A 384 38.87 -25.99 16.65
CA GLN A 384 38.86 -25.49 15.27
C GLN A 384 38.37 -24.03 15.17
N ASN A 385 37.70 -23.51 16.19
CA ASN A 385 37.14 -22.16 16.23
C ASN A 385 38.16 -21.16 16.77
N THR A 386 39.32 -21.07 16.12
CA THR A 386 40.47 -20.26 16.61
C THR A 386 40.20 -18.74 16.64
N LEU A 387 39.11 -18.28 16.02
CA LEU A 387 38.65 -16.88 16.06
C LEU A 387 37.61 -16.61 17.17
N LEU A 388 37.32 -17.58 18.04
CA LEU A 388 36.28 -17.45 19.06
C LEU A 388 36.68 -16.43 20.13
N GLU A 389 35.88 -15.38 20.28
CA GLU A 389 36.06 -14.29 21.24
C GLU A 389 35.09 -14.43 22.43
N TYR A 390 33.88 -14.94 22.18
CA TYR A 390 32.81 -15.13 23.16
C TYR A 390 32.40 -16.60 23.25
N LEU A 391 32.48 -17.19 24.45
CA LEU A 391 32.00 -18.55 24.73
C LEU A 391 31.17 -18.59 26.01
N TYR A 392 29.87 -18.83 25.87
CA TYR A 392 28.98 -19.07 27.01
C TYR A 392 28.36 -20.46 26.89
N CYS A 393 28.76 -21.36 27.79
CA CYS A 393 28.35 -22.77 27.79
C CYS A 393 27.97 -23.30 29.19
N PHE A 394 27.70 -22.41 30.14
CA PHE A 394 27.25 -22.79 31.49
C PHE A 394 25.85 -23.41 31.48
N GLY A 395 25.45 -24.05 32.58
CA GLY A 395 24.20 -24.82 32.62
C GLY A 395 24.23 -26.07 31.74
N ASN A 396 25.41 -26.65 31.53
CA ASN A 396 25.58 -27.94 30.86
C ASN A 396 26.20 -28.96 31.84
N ASN A 397 26.53 -30.15 31.34
CA ASN A 397 27.28 -31.18 32.08
C ASN A 397 28.71 -31.35 31.52
N ILE A 398 29.30 -30.26 31.02
CA ILE A 398 30.61 -30.28 30.38
C ILE A 398 31.71 -30.49 31.41
N SER A 399 32.55 -31.51 31.21
CA SER A 399 33.76 -31.75 32.02
C SER A 399 35.02 -31.17 31.38
N CYS A 400 35.08 -31.20 30.05
CA CYS A 400 36.24 -30.82 29.24
C CYS A 400 35.77 -29.97 28.05
N ILE A 401 36.28 -28.75 28.00
CA ILE A 401 36.18 -27.83 26.86
C ILE A 401 37.52 -27.90 26.13
N LYS A 402 37.53 -28.53 24.97
CA LYS A 402 38.73 -28.73 24.17
C LYS A 402 39.03 -27.48 23.36
N VAL A 403 40.25 -26.96 23.51
CA VAL A 403 40.74 -25.74 22.85
C VAL A 403 42.04 -26.03 22.11
N ALA A 404 42.35 -25.26 21.07
CA ALA A 404 43.64 -25.34 20.40
C ALA A 404 44.77 -24.81 21.30
N SER A 405 45.99 -25.31 21.07
CA SER A 405 47.16 -24.85 21.81
C SER A 405 47.35 -23.33 21.66
N GLY A 406 47.37 -22.62 22.79
CA GLY A 406 47.52 -21.16 22.83
C GLY A 406 46.26 -20.36 22.47
N GLN A 407 45.12 -21.00 22.25
CA GLN A 407 43.84 -20.32 22.06
C GLN A 407 43.41 -19.64 23.36
N THR A 408 43.04 -18.36 23.28
CA THR A 408 42.50 -17.58 24.39
C THR A 408 41.10 -17.09 24.05
N ILE A 409 40.16 -17.23 24.97
CA ILE A 409 38.79 -16.73 24.82
C ILE A 409 38.67 -15.47 25.67
N ALA A 410 38.30 -14.35 25.05
CA ALA A 410 38.29 -13.04 25.71
C ALA A 410 37.15 -12.90 26.72
N HIS A 411 35.99 -13.47 26.39
CA HIS A 411 34.78 -13.41 27.20
C HIS A 411 34.19 -14.81 27.35
N GLU A 412 34.26 -15.37 28.56
CA GLU A 412 33.82 -16.73 28.82
C GLU A 412 32.84 -16.84 30.00
N GLY A 413 31.89 -17.77 29.87
CA GLY A 413 31.00 -18.20 30.94
C GLY A 413 30.80 -19.71 30.86
N LYS A 414 31.35 -20.45 31.83
CA LYS A 414 31.25 -21.92 31.92
C LYS A 414 30.94 -22.33 33.35
N ASP A 415 30.43 -23.55 33.51
CA ASP A 415 30.20 -24.12 34.84
C ASP A 415 31.52 -24.31 35.60
N GLU A 416 31.46 -24.27 36.94
CA GLU A 416 32.63 -24.50 37.80
C GLU A 416 33.24 -25.89 37.59
N THR A 417 32.42 -26.87 37.18
CA THR A 417 32.84 -28.25 36.90
C THR A 417 33.54 -28.41 35.56
N ALA A 418 33.46 -27.43 34.66
CA ALA A 418 34.07 -27.47 33.35
C ALA A 418 35.53 -26.97 33.41
N SER A 419 36.44 -27.72 32.80
CA SER A 419 37.85 -27.34 32.68
C SER A 419 38.28 -27.25 31.21
N TYR A 420 39.25 -26.40 30.92
CA TYR A 420 39.91 -26.41 29.61
C TYR A 420 40.88 -27.58 29.53
N CYS A 421 40.79 -28.33 28.44
CA CYS A 421 41.62 -29.47 28.13
C CYS A 421 42.32 -29.19 26.78
N GLU A 422 43.64 -29.38 26.74
CA GLU A 422 44.41 -29.25 25.51
C GLU A 422 44.44 -30.58 24.74
N GLU A 423 44.78 -30.51 23.45
CA GLU A 423 45.04 -31.69 22.60
C GLU A 423 46.16 -32.61 23.10
#